data_AF-A0A965DJU1-F1
#
_entry.id   AF-A0A965DJU1-F1
#
_cell.length_a   1.000
_cell.length_b   1.000
_cell.length_c   1.000
_cell.angle_alpha   90.00
_cell.angle_beta   90.00
_cell.angle_gamma   90.00
#
_symmetry.space_group_name_H-M   'P 1'
#
loop_
_entity.id
_entity.type
_entity.pdbx_description
1 polymer ?
#
loop_
_entity_poly.entity_id
_entity_poly.type
_entity_poly.pdbx_seq_one_letter_code
_entity_poly.pdbx_strand_id
1 'polypeptide(L)'
;MNIENTQSQMKKGVLEFCILSIIRRGEAYPSDIIEEMKKADLNILEGTLYPLLTRLKNADLLSYRWVESPSGPPRKYFSLT
;
A
#
# COMPACT_ATOMS: atom_id res chain seq x y z
N MET A 1 -29.13 -1.22 -5.53
CA MET A 1 -27.65 -1.10 -5.47
C MET A 1 -27.33 0.09 -4.57
N ASN A 2 -26.58 -0.10 -3.48
CA ASN A 2 -26.20 1.01 -2.59
C ASN A 2 -25.07 1.82 -3.25
N ILE A 3 -25.39 3.00 -3.76
CA ILE A 3 -24.46 3.87 -4.50
C ILE A 3 -23.28 4.30 -3.62
N GLU A 4 -23.51 4.61 -2.34
CA GLU A 4 -22.47 5.03 -1.40
C GLU A 4 -21.46 3.91 -1.13
N ASN A 5 -21.96 2.68 -0.93
CA ASN A 5 -21.09 1.52 -0.78
C ASN A 5 -20.27 1.29 -2.07
N THR A 6 -20.91 1.42 -3.23
CA THR A 6 -20.23 1.25 -4.53
C THR A 6 -19.10 2.27 -4.70
N GLN A 7 -19.35 3.54 -4.40
CA GLN A 7 -18.32 4.58 -4.44
C GLN A 7 -17.17 4.30 -3.46
N SER A 8 -17.47 3.82 -2.25
CA SER A 8 -16.45 3.43 -1.26
C SER A 8 -15.57 2.29 -1.76
N GLN A 9 -16.16 1.24 -2.36
CA GLN A 9 -15.41 0.13 -2.93
C GLN A 9 -14.55 0.55 -4.12
N MET A 10 -15.08 1.41 -5.01
CA MET A 10 -14.31 1.95 -6.13
C MET A 10 -13.09 2.74 -5.66
N LYS A 11 -13.25 3.61 -4.64
CA LYS A 11 -12.11 4.33 -4.05
C LYS A 11 -11.06 3.38 -3.49
N LYS A 12 -11.48 2.31 -2.78
CA LYS A 12 -10.55 1.29 -2.26
C LYS A 12 -9.80 0.59 -3.39
N GLY A 13 -10.49 0.18 -4.46
CA GLY A 13 -9.86 -0.48 -5.60
C GLY A 13 -8.85 0.42 -6.33
N VAL A 14 -9.15 1.71 -6.48
CA VAL A 14 -8.21 2.68 -7.06
C VAL A 14 -6.96 2.83 -6.19
N LEU A 15 -7.13 2.94 -4.87
CA LEU A 15 -5.99 3.04 -3.95
C LEU A 15 -5.09 1.80 -4.00
N GLU A 16 -5.68 0.60 -4.05
CA GLU A 16 -4.93 -0.63 -4.24
C GLU A 16 -4.15 -0.66 -5.55
N PHE A 17 -4.78 -0.26 -6.64
CA PHE A 17 -4.13 -0.19 -7.94
C PHE A 17 -2.92 0.76 -7.91
N CYS A 18 -3.06 1.92 -7.27
CA CYS A 18 -1.96 2.86 -7.08
C CYS A 18 -0.84 2.26 -6.21
N ILE A 19 -1.16 1.56 -5.12
CA ILE A 19 -0.16 0.87 -4.26
C ILE A 19 0.63 -0.15 -5.09
N LEU A 20 -0.07 -1.02 -5.82
CA LEU A 20 0.55 -2.03 -6.68
C LEU A 20 1.42 -1.39 -7.76
N SER A 21 0.96 -0.30 -8.36
CA SER A 21 1.70 0.44 -9.39
C SER A 21 3.00 1.06 -8.85
N ILE A 22 2.98 1.54 -7.60
CA ILE A 22 4.19 2.05 -6.92
C ILE A 22 5.17 0.91 -6.67
N ILE A 23 4.73 -0.19 -6.06
CA ILE A 23 5.56 -1.36 -5.71
C ILE A 23 6.08 -2.09 -6.96
N ARG A 24 5.37 -2.00 -8.09
CA ARG A 24 5.86 -2.53 -9.38
C ARG A 24 7.20 -1.92 -9.82
N ARG A 25 7.51 -0.69 -9.37
CA ARG A 25 8.78 -0.02 -9.73
C ARG A 25 9.97 -0.52 -8.91
N GLY A 26 9.73 -1.30 -7.87
CA GLY A 26 10.73 -1.81 -6.95
C GLY A 26 10.15 -2.00 -5.54
N GLU A 27 10.88 -2.71 -4.69
CA GLU A 27 10.45 -2.90 -3.30
C GLU A 27 10.25 -1.56 -2.60
N ALA A 28 9.17 -1.44 -1.81
CA ALA A 28 8.82 -0.19 -1.14
C ALA A 28 8.50 -0.42 0.33
N TYR A 29 8.96 0.51 1.17
CA TYR A 29 8.52 0.62 2.55
C TYR A 29 7.22 1.47 2.59
N PRO A 30 6.31 1.28 3.58
CA PRO A 30 5.05 2.02 3.61
C PRO A 30 5.18 3.54 3.55
N SER A 31 6.24 4.14 4.11
CA SER A 31 6.46 5.58 3.98
C SER A 31 6.76 6.01 2.55
N ASP A 32 7.48 5.18 1.78
CA ASP A 32 7.79 5.45 0.38
C ASP A 32 6.48 5.48 -0.44
N ILE A 33 5.56 4.57 -0.13
CA ILE A 33 4.22 4.52 -0.75
C ILE A 33 3.42 5.77 -0.42
N ILE A 34 3.41 6.21 0.86
CA ILE A 34 2.72 7.44 1.28
C ILE A 34 3.30 8.66 0.57
N GLU A 35 4.63 8.74 0.47
CA GLU A 35 5.31 9.86 -0.18
C GLU A 35 4.97 9.93 -1.68
N GLU A 36 5.01 8.80 -2.38
CA GLU A 36 4.66 8.72 -3.80
C GLU A 36 3.18 9.03 -4.06
N MET A 37 2.28 8.57 -3.20
CA MET A 37 0.86 8.93 -3.26
C MET A 37 0.65 10.43 -3.06
N LYS A 38 1.36 11.02 -2.09
CA LYS A 38 1.30 12.47 -1.82
C LYS A 38 1.78 13.29 -3.02
N LYS A 39 2.81 12.84 -3.75
CA LYS A 39 3.28 13.49 -5.00
C LYS A 39 2.22 13.47 -6.11
N ALA A 40 1.27 12.54 -6.05
CA ALA A 40 0.14 12.44 -6.98
C ALA A 40 -1.16 13.07 -6.42
N ASP A 41 -1.06 13.94 -5.40
CA ASP A 41 -2.18 14.55 -4.67
C ASP A 41 -3.16 13.55 -4.03
N LEU A 42 -2.71 12.31 -3.82
CA LEU A 42 -3.44 11.26 -3.10
C LEU A 42 -2.97 11.20 -1.65
N ASN A 43 -3.60 11.99 -0.79
CA ASN A 43 -3.30 11.98 0.64
C ASN A 43 -3.97 10.77 1.32
N ILE A 44 -3.16 9.80 1.75
CA ILE A 44 -3.62 8.65 2.53
C ILE A 44 -2.97 8.63 3.91
N LEU A 45 -3.75 8.22 4.91
CA LEU A 45 -3.26 7.99 6.27
C LEU A 45 -2.71 6.57 6.40
N GLU A 46 -1.78 6.38 7.34
CA GLU A 46 -1.28 5.04 7.69
C GLU A 46 -2.39 4.06 8.03
N GLY A 47 -3.40 4.52 8.78
CA GLY A 47 -4.58 3.73 9.13
C GLY A 47 -5.41 3.27 7.93
N THR A 48 -5.23 3.87 6.75
CA THR A 48 -5.81 3.41 5.48
C THR A 48 -4.85 2.50 4.73
N LEU A 49 -3.55 2.81 4.72
CA LEU A 49 -2.54 2.07 3.97
C LEU A 49 -2.32 0.66 4.52
N TYR A 50 -2.11 0.50 5.83
CA TYR A 50 -1.76 -0.81 6.41
C TYR A 50 -2.84 -1.89 6.21
N PRO A 51 -4.15 -1.59 6.37
CA PRO A 51 -5.21 -2.52 6.00
C PRO A 51 -5.21 -2.91 4.53
N LEU A 52 -4.88 -2.00 3.60
CA LEU A 52 -4.80 -2.30 2.17
C LEU A 52 -3.58 -3.17 1.83
N LEU A 53 -2.42 -2.91 2.44
CA LEU A 53 -1.25 -3.79 2.30
C LEU A 53 -1.54 -5.20 2.83
N THR A 54 -2.20 -5.31 3.97
CA THR A 54 -2.66 -6.59 4.54
C THR A 54 -3.65 -7.29 3.60
N ARG A 55 -4.62 -6.51 3.09
CA ARG A 55 -5.41 -6.71 1.85
C ARG A 55 -4.71 -7.56 0.79
N LEU A 56 -3.82 -6.86 0.11
CA LEU A 56 -3.12 -7.31 -1.08
C LEU A 56 -2.18 -8.48 -0.78
N LYS A 57 -1.56 -8.50 0.40
CA LYS A 57 -0.73 -9.64 0.84
C LYS A 57 -1.55 -10.90 1.08
N ASN A 58 -2.74 -10.79 1.67
CA ASN A 58 -3.64 -11.94 1.86
C ASN A 58 -4.29 -12.39 0.55
N ALA A 59 -4.29 -11.56 -0.48
CA ALA A 59 -4.69 -11.91 -1.83
C ALA A 59 -3.52 -12.43 -2.69
N ASP A 60 -2.36 -12.71 -2.07
CA ASP A 60 -1.14 -13.20 -2.73
C ASP A 60 -0.62 -12.30 -3.88
N LEU A 61 -0.96 -11.00 -3.85
CA LEU A 61 -0.45 -10.00 -4.80
C LEU A 61 0.82 -9.30 -4.30
N LEU A 62 1.07 -9.36 -2.99
CA LEU A 62 2.24 -8.79 -2.34
C LEU A 62 2.90 -9.81 -1.43
N SER A 63 4.22 -9.75 -1.37
CA SER A 63 5.02 -10.35 -0.31
C SER A 63 5.77 -9.25 0.46
N TYR A 64 6.41 -9.61 1.56
CA TYR A 64 7.33 -8.70 2.23
C TYR A 64 8.55 -9.44 2.76
N ARG A 65 9.67 -8.72 2.86
CA ARG A 65 10.85 -9.16 3.59
C ARG A 65 11.17 -8.20 4.72
N TRP A 66 11.75 -8.74 5.77
CA TRP A 66 12.29 -7.93 6.85
C TRP A 66 13.67 -7.42 6.46
N VAL A 67 13.90 -6.14 6.72
CA VAL A 67 15.17 -5.45 6.50
C VAL A 67 15.60 -4.89 7.84
N GLU A 68 16.80 -5.28 8.30
CA GLU A 68 17.36 -4.73 9.53
C GLU A 68 17.55 -3.22 9.38
N SER A 69 17.20 -2.50 10.45
CA SER A 69 17.37 -1.06 10.51
C SER A 69 18.58 -0.76 11.41
N PRO A 70 19.52 0.12 11.00
CA PRO A 70 20.70 0.45 11.80
C PRO A 70 20.38 1.04 13.18
N SER A 71 19.20 1.64 13.33
CA SER A 71 18.84 2.43 14.51
C SER A 71 17.36 2.30 14.89
N GLY A 72 16.73 1.13 14.69
CA GLY A 72 15.32 0.96 15.00
C GLY A 72 14.81 -0.46 14.78
N PRO A 73 13.48 -0.68 14.90
CA PRO A 73 12.90 -1.98 14.62
C PRO A 73 13.11 -2.38 13.15
N PRO A 74 13.13 -3.69 12.84
CA PRO A 74 13.17 -4.18 11.47
C PRO A 74 12.03 -3.58 10.64
N ARG A 75 12.34 -3.23 9.39
CA ARG A 75 11.39 -2.65 8.43
C ARG A 75 10.84 -3.73 7.51
N LYS A 76 9.55 -3.66 7.18
CA LYS A 76 8.93 -4.53 6.18
C LYS A 76 8.94 -3.84 4.83
N TYR A 77 9.76 -4.33 3.91
CA TYR A 77 9.73 -3.90 2.51
C TYR A 77 8.82 -4.82 1.72
N PHE A 78 7.86 -4.23 1.02
CA PHE A 78 6.86 -4.94 0.23
C PHE A 78 7.30 -5.04 -1.23
N SER A 79 7.01 -6.17 -1.85
CA SER A 79 7.26 -6.46 -3.27
C SER A 79 6.03 -7.14 -3.89
N LEU A 80 5.87 -7.03 -5.21
CA LEU A 80 4.94 -7.90 -5.94
C LEU A 80 5.42 -9.36 -5.86
N THR A 81 4.47 -10.30 -5.83
CA THR A 81 4.74 -11.75 -5.87
C THR A 81 5.17 -12.25 -7.24
#